data_AF-A0A292EBY2-F1
#
_entry.id   AF-A0A292EBY2-F1
#
_cell.length_a   1.000
_cell.length_b   1.000
_cell.length_c   1.000
_cell.angle_alpha   90.00
_cell.angle_beta   90.00
_cell.angle_gamma   90.00
#
_symmetry.space_group_name_H-M   'P 1'
#
loop_
_entity.id
_entity.type
_entity.pdbx_description
1 polymer ?
#
loop_
_entity_poly.entity_id
_entity_poly.type
_entity_poly.pdbx_seq_one_letter_code
_entity_poly.pdbx_strand_id
1 'polypeptide(L)'
;MKTSRTGRIILAAENRVAEILDVIPGDKARRSAEGVNVICATLVKRRTPILPTAHSVSEEGRNQSDSFPSHQTIYNNYAKILKVWRRAYYDVVNIDAEAPLSGDDVQKIDTGQMEVGTANIVDRLKVIIFELTQRNNVLKQIIDDVTPAYGGKNPPITEHEEVMVHFGRWLRNLADNPAFQLDEFALKVSRRTPPGTRIIDVELLQKLLTLTEEFEAAMKARQVAG
;
A
#
# COMPACT_ATOMS: atom_id res chain seq x y z
N MET A 1 -9.69 -24.10 -31.46
CA MET A 1 -10.69 -23.04 -31.19
C MET A 1 -9.98 -21.68 -31.23
N LYS A 2 -10.48 -20.69 -31.99
CA LYS A 2 -9.93 -19.32 -31.95
C LYS A 2 -10.31 -18.69 -30.61
N THR A 3 -9.34 -18.47 -29.72
CA THR A 3 -9.55 -17.75 -28.46
C THR A 3 -10.08 -16.35 -28.76
N SER A 4 -11.21 -15.97 -28.15
CA SER A 4 -11.77 -14.61 -28.28
C SER A 4 -10.74 -13.56 -27.83
N ARG A 5 -10.87 -12.32 -28.32
CA ARG A 5 -9.95 -11.22 -27.95
C ARG A 5 -9.94 -11.02 -26.41
N THR A 6 -11.10 -11.15 -25.77
CA THR A 6 -11.24 -11.19 -24.29
C THR A 6 -10.44 -12.34 -23.70
N GLY A 7 -10.61 -13.56 -24.23
CA GLY A 7 -9.87 -14.74 -23.76
C GLY A 7 -8.35 -14.59 -23.88
N ARG A 8 -7.85 -13.89 -24.91
CA ARG A 8 -6.41 -13.58 -25.03
C ARG A 8 -5.92 -12.61 -23.96
N ILE A 9 -6.71 -11.57 -23.64
CA ILE A 9 -6.37 -10.60 -22.58
C ILE A 9 -6.30 -11.32 -21.22
N ILE A 10 -7.29 -12.15 -20.93
CA ILE A 10 -7.35 -12.95 -19.69
C ILE A 10 -6.16 -13.91 -19.61
N LEU A 11 -5.86 -14.66 -20.67
CA LEU A 11 -4.72 -15.58 -20.69
C LEU A 11 -3.39 -14.84 -20.47
N ALA A 12 -3.21 -13.67 -21.09
CA ALA A 12 -2.02 -12.86 -20.91
C ALA A 12 -1.87 -12.35 -19.46
N ALA A 13 -3.00 -12.03 -18.81
CA ALA A 13 -3.01 -11.66 -17.39
C ALA A 13 -2.65 -12.86 -16.50
N GLU A 14 -3.23 -14.03 -16.76
CA GLU A 14 -2.95 -15.26 -16.02
C GLU A 14 -1.47 -15.65 -16.10
N ASN A 15 -0.86 -15.61 -17.29
CA ASN A 15 0.57 -15.91 -17.47
C ASN A 15 1.46 -14.95 -16.68
N ARG A 16 1.18 -13.63 -16.72
CA ARG A 16 1.94 -12.64 -15.95
C ARG A 16 1.80 -12.82 -14.44
N VAL A 17 0.61 -13.22 -13.97
CA VAL A 17 0.44 -13.49 -12.54
C VAL A 17 1.12 -14.80 -12.13
N ALA A 18 1.13 -15.83 -12.98
CA ALA A 18 1.88 -17.06 -12.72
C ALA A 18 3.38 -16.77 -12.48
N GLU A 19 3.99 -15.94 -13.34
CA GLU A 19 5.38 -15.47 -13.14
C GLU A 19 5.58 -14.75 -11.80
N ILE A 20 4.60 -13.95 -11.35
CA ILE A 20 4.67 -13.27 -10.05
C ILE A 20 4.57 -14.29 -8.91
N LEU A 21 3.66 -15.26 -9.00
CA LEU A 21 3.41 -16.26 -7.96
C LEU A 21 4.63 -17.18 -7.76
N ASP A 22 5.38 -17.48 -8.81
CA ASP A 22 6.56 -18.35 -8.73
C ASP A 22 7.72 -17.73 -7.94
N VAL A 23 7.75 -16.40 -7.82
CA VAL A 23 8.81 -15.66 -7.09
C VAL A 23 8.43 -15.42 -5.62
N ILE A 24 7.19 -15.69 -5.20
CA ILE A 24 6.75 -15.43 -3.82
C ILE A 24 7.30 -16.50 -2.87
N PRO A 25 8.10 -16.12 -1.85
CA PRO A 25 8.63 -17.06 -0.88
C PRO A 25 7.58 -17.44 0.18
N GLY A 26 7.54 -18.72 0.53
CA GLY A 26 6.74 -19.25 1.65
C GLY A 26 5.30 -19.62 1.30
N ASP A 27 4.89 -20.81 1.76
CA ASP A 27 3.61 -21.42 1.40
C ASP A 27 2.39 -20.58 1.79
N LYS A 28 2.43 -19.92 2.96
CA LYS A 28 1.32 -19.09 3.43
C LYS A 28 1.13 -17.86 2.54
N ALA A 29 2.21 -17.16 2.21
CA ALA A 29 2.16 -15.97 1.37
C ALA A 29 1.74 -16.32 -0.06
N ARG A 30 2.22 -17.46 -0.58
CA ARG A 30 1.82 -17.99 -1.90
C ARG A 30 0.33 -18.33 -1.94
N ARG A 31 -0.21 -19.07 -0.97
CA ARG A 31 -1.66 -19.37 -0.90
C ARG A 31 -2.53 -18.12 -0.83
N SER A 32 -2.13 -17.13 -0.02
CA SER A 32 -2.84 -15.85 0.02
C SER A 32 -2.78 -15.10 -1.31
N ALA A 33 -1.64 -15.11 -2.00
CA ALA A 33 -1.48 -14.50 -3.31
C ALA A 33 -2.32 -15.22 -4.40
N GLU A 34 -2.37 -16.55 -4.36
CA GLU A 34 -3.23 -17.37 -5.22
C GLU A 34 -4.70 -17.06 -4.98
N GLY A 35 -5.13 -16.96 -3.70
CA GLY A 35 -6.48 -16.52 -3.35
C GLY A 35 -6.82 -15.14 -3.92
N VAL A 36 -5.93 -14.15 -3.74
CA VAL A 36 -6.08 -12.81 -4.32
C VAL A 36 -6.18 -12.87 -5.85
N ASN A 37 -5.35 -13.67 -6.50
CA ASN A 37 -5.39 -13.87 -7.96
C ASN A 37 -6.74 -14.43 -8.42
N VAL A 38 -7.24 -15.47 -7.75
CA VAL A 38 -8.53 -16.11 -8.08
C VAL A 38 -9.69 -15.11 -7.97
N ILE A 39 -9.73 -14.32 -6.90
CA ILE A 39 -10.78 -13.29 -6.74
C ILE A 39 -10.67 -12.23 -7.84
N CYS A 40 -9.46 -11.72 -8.12
CA CYS A 40 -9.25 -10.74 -9.19
C CYS A 40 -9.70 -11.29 -10.56
N ALA A 41 -9.31 -12.51 -10.90
CA ALA A 41 -9.71 -13.17 -12.14
C ALA A 41 -11.23 -13.31 -12.21
N THR A 42 -11.88 -13.69 -11.11
CA THR A 42 -13.34 -13.83 -11.02
C THR A 42 -14.03 -12.50 -11.28
N LEU A 43 -13.57 -11.40 -10.66
CA LEU A 43 -14.15 -10.06 -10.86
C LEU A 43 -14.07 -9.59 -12.32
N VAL A 44 -12.97 -9.89 -13.01
CA VAL A 44 -12.75 -9.47 -14.41
C VAL A 44 -13.48 -10.38 -15.40
N LYS A 45 -13.59 -11.69 -15.12
CA LYS A 45 -14.27 -12.68 -15.97
C LYS A 45 -15.81 -12.61 -15.91
N ARG A 46 -16.39 -11.81 -15.01
CA ARG A 46 -17.84 -11.60 -14.92
C ARG A 46 -18.40 -11.07 -16.24
N ARG A 47 -19.68 -11.36 -16.50
CA ARG A 47 -20.42 -10.80 -17.65
C ARG A 47 -20.33 -9.27 -17.70
N THR A 48 -20.41 -8.64 -16.53
CA THR A 48 -20.10 -7.22 -16.34
C THR A 48 -18.82 -7.15 -15.51
N PRO A 49 -17.66 -6.91 -16.13
CA PRO A 49 -16.39 -6.88 -15.42
C PRO A 49 -16.43 -5.85 -14.29
N ILE A 50 -15.79 -6.17 -13.16
CA ILE A 50 -15.64 -5.26 -12.02
C ILE A 50 -14.16 -4.95 -11.85
N LEU A 51 -13.83 -3.67 -11.65
CA LEU A 51 -12.46 -3.23 -11.42
C LEU A 51 -11.93 -3.85 -10.12
N PRO A 52 -10.84 -4.64 -10.16
CA PRO A 52 -10.28 -5.25 -8.96
C PRO A 52 -9.51 -4.20 -8.15
N THR A 53 -10.18 -3.63 -7.15
CA THR A 53 -9.59 -2.78 -6.12
C THR A 53 -9.20 -3.61 -4.89
N ALA A 54 -8.28 -3.11 -4.06
CA ALA A 54 -7.92 -3.84 -2.83
C ALA A 54 -9.13 -4.04 -1.91
N HIS A 55 -10.03 -3.06 -1.86
CA HIS A 55 -11.28 -3.16 -1.12
C HIS A 55 -12.22 -4.21 -1.71
N SER A 56 -12.55 -4.13 -2.99
CA SER A 56 -13.46 -5.09 -3.63
C SER A 56 -12.95 -6.53 -3.59
N VAL A 57 -11.63 -6.73 -3.70
CA VAL A 57 -11.00 -8.05 -3.60
C VAL A 57 -11.02 -8.56 -2.15
N SER A 58 -10.77 -7.69 -1.16
CA SER A 58 -10.86 -8.06 0.25
C SER A 58 -12.28 -8.46 0.66
N GLU A 59 -13.28 -7.71 0.23
CA GLU A 59 -14.70 -7.97 0.55
C GLU A 59 -15.16 -9.29 -0.08
N GLU A 60 -14.92 -9.47 -1.38
CA GLU A 60 -15.31 -10.69 -2.10
C GLU A 60 -14.53 -11.92 -1.60
N GLY A 61 -13.26 -11.76 -1.23
CA GLY A 61 -12.44 -12.83 -0.67
C GLY A 61 -12.85 -13.23 0.75
N ARG A 62 -13.26 -12.27 1.59
CA ARG A 62 -13.79 -12.55 2.94
C ARG A 62 -15.08 -13.34 2.92
N ASN A 63 -15.93 -13.13 1.92
CA ASN A 63 -17.14 -13.95 1.73
C ASN A 63 -16.81 -15.44 1.47
N GLN A 64 -15.60 -15.76 1.03
CA GLN A 64 -15.15 -17.14 0.78
C GLN A 64 -14.27 -17.69 1.90
N SER A 65 -13.53 -16.83 2.61
CA SER A 65 -12.69 -17.21 3.74
C SER A 65 -12.53 -16.06 4.73
N ASP A 66 -12.91 -16.28 5.98
CA ASP A 66 -12.71 -15.28 7.06
C ASP A 66 -11.24 -14.89 7.26
N SER A 67 -10.32 -15.78 6.90
CA SER A 67 -8.87 -15.56 7.00
C SER A 67 -8.26 -14.81 5.80
N PHE A 68 -9.09 -14.35 4.87
CA PHE A 68 -8.62 -13.68 3.67
C PHE A 68 -7.89 -12.36 4.00
N PRO A 69 -6.82 -12.00 3.26
CA PRO A 69 -6.07 -10.78 3.51
C PRO A 69 -6.98 -9.53 3.54
N SER A 70 -6.73 -8.64 4.50
CA SER A 70 -7.42 -7.34 4.56
C SER A 70 -7.03 -6.45 3.39
N HIS A 71 -7.88 -5.46 3.07
CA HIS A 71 -7.62 -4.50 2.00
C HIS A 71 -6.23 -3.85 2.09
N GLN A 72 -5.77 -3.48 3.30
CA GLN A 72 -4.45 -2.88 3.51
C GLN A 72 -3.32 -3.86 3.17
N THR A 73 -3.44 -5.11 3.60
CA THR A 73 -2.48 -6.18 3.27
C THR A 73 -2.43 -6.44 1.77
N ILE A 74 -3.58 -6.44 1.09
CA ILE A 74 -3.63 -6.60 -0.36
C ILE A 74 -2.95 -5.44 -1.08
N TYR A 75 -3.22 -4.21 -0.64
CA TYR A 75 -2.59 -3.02 -1.20
C TYR A 75 -1.07 -3.06 -1.04
N ASN A 76 -0.57 -3.42 0.15
CA ASN A 76 0.87 -3.40 0.42
C ASN A 76 1.60 -4.58 -0.24
N ASN A 77 1.09 -5.80 -0.07
CA ASN A 77 1.85 -7.02 -0.38
C ASN A 77 1.51 -7.64 -1.74
N TYR A 78 0.31 -7.37 -2.26
CA TYR A 78 -0.20 -8.01 -3.48
C TYR A 78 -0.54 -6.99 -4.59
N ALA A 79 -0.04 -5.76 -4.50
CA ALA A 79 -0.24 -4.69 -5.50
C ALA A 79 0.14 -5.10 -6.93
N LYS A 80 1.19 -5.92 -7.09
CA LYS A 80 1.62 -6.37 -8.43
C LYS A 80 0.55 -7.21 -9.12
N ILE A 81 -0.12 -8.10 -8.38
CA ILE A 81 -1.21 -8.93 -8.88
C ILE A 81 -2.41 -8.04 -9.25
N LEU A 82 -2.78 -7.11 -8.36
CA LEU A 82 -3.84 -6.12 -8.65
C LEU A 82 -3.54 -5.32 -9.91
N LYS A 83 -2.31 -4.85 -10.12
CA LYS A 83 -1.91 -4.05 -11.28
C LYS A 83 -2.13 -4.82 -12.59
N VAL A 84 -1.78 -6.10 -12.63
CA VAL A 84 -1.99 -6.96 -13.81
C VAL A 84 -3.48 -7.08 -14.13
N TRP A 85 -4.30 -7.39 -13.13
CA TRP A 85 -5.74 -7.57 -13.34
C TRP A 85 -6.50 -6.28 -13.60
N ARG A 86 -6.08 -5.13 -13.04
CA ARG A 86 -6.65 -3.83 -13.40
C ARG A 86 -6.38 -3.49 -14.85
N ARG A 87 -5.17 -3.78 -15.35
CA ARG A 87 -4.86 -3.60 -16.78
C ARG A 87 -5.76 -4.49 -17.64
N ALA A 88 -5.88 -5.77 -17.28
CA ALA A 88 -6.78 -6.70 -17.97
C ALA A 88 -8.24 -6.21 -17.96
N TYR A 89 -8.72 -5.68 -16.83
CA TYR A 89 -10.04 -5.07 -16.74
C TYR A 89 -10.24 -3.94 -17.76
N TYR A 90 -9.33 -2.97 -17.81
CA TYR A 90 -9.42 -1.87 -18.77
C TYR A 90 -9.34 -2.37 -20.22
N ASP A 91 -8.47 -3.34 -20.50
CA ASP A 91 -8.34 -3.93 -21.84
C ASP A 91 -9.63 -4.69 -22.25
N VAL A 92 -10.32 -5.34 -21.31
CA VAL A 92 -11.61 -6.03 -21.55
C VAL A 92 -12.77 -5.05 -21.72
N VAL A 93 -12.85 -4.00 -20.90
CA VAL A 93 -13.93 -3.00 -21.00
C VAL A 93 -13.77 -2.15 -22.26
N ASN A 94 -12.53 -1.88 -22.67
CA ASN A 94 -12.20 -1.11 -23.86
C ASN A 94 -11.87 -2.00 -25.06
N ILE A 95 -12.43 -3.22 -25.13
CA ILE A 95 -12.02 -4.21 -26.14
C ILE A 95 -12.29 -3.77 -27.59
N ASP A 96 -13.30 -2.92 -27.77
CA ASP A 96 -13.67 -2.32 -29.05
C ASP A 96 -13.06 -0.93 -29.25
N ALA A 97 -12.40 -0.37 -28.23
CA ALA A 97 -11.68 0.88 -28.37
C ALA A 97 -10.39 0.67 -29.17
N GLU A 98 -10.04 1.66 -29.97
CA GLU A 98 -8.69 1.74 -30.53
C GLU A 98 -7.67 1.87 -29.39
N ALA A 99 -6.50 1.26 -29.59
CA ALA A 99 -5.46 1.29 -28.57
C ALA A 99 -5.12 2.74 -28.23
N PRO A 100 -5.08 3.13 -26.94
CA PRO A 100 -4.73 4.49 -26.58
C PRO A 100 -3.32 4.81 -27.08
N LEU A 101 -3.18 5.94 -27.76
CA LEU A 101 -1.87 6.44 -28.18
C LEU A 101 -1.00 6.67 -26.94
N SER A 102 0.26 6.28 -27.02
CA SER A 102 1.24 6.64 -25.99
C SER A 102 1.49 8.15 -26.04
N GLY A 103 1.98 8.74 -24.94
CA GLY A 103 2.31 10.17 -24.90
C GLY A 103 3.30 10.57 -26.02
N ASP A 104 4.24 9.68 -26.34
CA ASP A 104 5.21 9.88 -27.42
C ASP A 104 4.56 9.79 -28.80
N ASP A 105 3.52 8.97 -28.96
CA ASP A 105 2.79 8.85 -30.22
C ASP A 105 1.84 10.04 -30.44
N VAL A 106 1.29 10.61 -29.36
CA VAL A 106 0.50 11.85 -29.42
C VAL A 106 1.35 13.04 -29.91
N GLN A 107 2.62 13.10 -29.50
CA GLN A 107 3.56 14.15 -29.96
C GLN A 107 3.89 14.03 -31.46
N LYS A 108 3.82 12.81 -32.02
CA LYS A 108 4.12 12.54 -33.44
C LYS A 108 2.95 12.78 -34.39
N ILE A 109 1.77 13.19 -33.90
CA ILE A 109 0.63 13.50 -34.77
C ILE A 109 0.98 14.70 -35.65
N ASP A 110 1.11 14.47 -36.96
CA ASP A 110 1.35 15.52 -37.93
C ASP A 110 0.07 16.36 -38.13
N THR A 111 0.14 17.63 -37.74
CA THR A 111 -0.95 18.61 -37.91
C THR A 111 -0.82 19.41 -39.20
N GLY A 112 0.28 19.28 -39.96
CA GLY A 112 0.55 20.06 -41.17
C GLY A 112 -0.42 19.79 -42.32
N GLN A 113 -1.08 18.63 -42.32
CA GLN A 113 -2.09 18.25 -43.33
C GLN A 113 -3.54 18.52 -42.86
N MET A 114 -3.72 19.04 -41.64
CA MET A 114 -5.04 19.28 -41.06
C MET A 114 -5.55 20.68 -41.41
N GLU A 115 -6.88 20.83 -41.44
CA GLU A 115 -7.51 22.15 -41.48
C GLU A 115 -7.06 22.98 -40.26
N VAL A 116 -6.78 24.27 -40.47
CA VAL A 116 -6.18 25.18 -39.47
C VAL A 116 -6.90 25.15 -38.12
N GLY A 117 -8.23 25.11 -38.11
CA GLY A 117 -9.03 25.01 -36.88
C GLY A 117 -8.76 23.71 -36.11
N THR A 118 -8.73 22.59 -36.82
CA THR A 118 -8.47 21.25 -36.27
C THR A 118 -7.03 21.12 -35.81
N ALA A 119 -6.07 21.61 -36.60
CA ALA A 119 -4.65 21.65 -36.25
C ALA A 119 -4.42 22.36 -34.92
N ASN A 120 -5.00 23.56 -34.75
CA ASN A 120 -4.90 24.33 -33.51
C ASN A 120 -5.49 23.60 -32.30
N ILE A 121 -6.60 22.89 -32.47
CA ILE A 121 -7.21 22.09 -31.39
C ILE A 121 -6.28 20.94 -31.01
N VAL A 122 -5.77 20.20 -32.00
CA VAL A 122 -4.87 19.05 -31.77
C VAL A 122 -3.58 19.50 -31.09
N ASP A 123 -2.96 20.59 -31.53
CA ASP A 123 -1.75 21.10 -30.90
C ASP A 123 -1.99 21.58 -29.48
N ARG A 124 -3.15 22.17 -29.19
CA ARG A 124 -3.52 22.54 -27.81
C ARG A 124 -3.75 21.32 -26.92
N LEU A 125 -4.33 20.25 -27.46
CA LEU A 125 -4.49 18.98 -26.74
C LEU A 125 -3.13 18.33 -26.44
N LYS A 126 -2.17 18.38 -27.36
CA LYS A 126 -0.79 17.89 -27.11
C LYS A 126 -0.15 18.61 -25.92
N VAL A 127 -0.30 19.94 -25.84
CA VAL A 127 0.21 20.74 -24.72
C VAL A 127 -0.45 20.35 -23.40
N ILE A 128 -1.79 20.21 -23.38
CA ILE A 128 -2.52 19.81 -22.18
C ILE A 128 -2.08 18.42 -21.68
N ILE A 129 -1.93 17.46 -22.59
CA ILE A 129 -1.48 16.10 -22.24
C ILE A 129 -0.07 16.11 -21.65
N PHE A 130 0.83 16.91 -22.24
CA PHE A 130 2.18 17.08 -21.73
C PHE A 130 2.18 17.68 -20.31
N GLU A 131 1.45 18.77 -20.09
CA GLU A 131 1.33 19.40 -18.77
C GLU A 131 0.73 18.46 -17.73
N LEU A 132 -0.34 17.73 -18.07
CA LEU A 132 -0.96 16.77 -17.16
C LEU A 132 -0.02 15.63 -16.80
N THR A 133 0.79 15.16 -17.74
CA THR A 133 1.79 14.12 -17.49
C THR A 133 2.86 14.63 -16.52
N GLN A 134 3.36 15.85 -16.72
CA GLN A 134 4.32 16.48 -15.81
C GLN A 134 3.72 16.66 -14.41
N ARG A 135 2.50 17.20 -14.29
CA ARG A 135 1.82 17.35 -13.00
C ARG A 135 1.61 16.02 -12.29
N ASN A 136 1.23 14.96 -13.02
CA ASN A 136 1.09 13.63 -12.44
C ASN A 136 2.42 13.07 -11.94
N ASN A 137 3.51 13.29 -12.68
CA ASN A 137 4.84 12.84 -12.24
C ASN A 137 5.29 13.58 -10.98
N VAL A 138 5.06 14.90 -10.92
CA VAL A 138 5.30 15.70 -9.71
C VAL A 138 4.43 15.23 -8.54
N LEU A 139 3.14 14.95 -8.77
CA LEU A 139 2.26 14.42 -7.73
C LEU A 139 2.71 13.04 -7.23
N LYS A 140 3.16 12.15 -8.13
CA LYS A 140 3.75 10.87 -7.72
C LYS A 140 4.98 11.09 -6.85
N GLN A 141 5.86 12.02 -7.24
CA GLN A 141 7.02 12.38 -6.45
C GLN A 141 6.64 12.92 -5.07
N ILE A 142 5.66 13.84 -5.00
CA ILE A 142 5.14 14.34 -3.72
C ILE A 142 4.53 13.22 -2.89
N ILE A 143 3.78 12.30 -3.50
CA ILE A 143 3.21 11.15 -2.79
C ILE A 143 4.32 10.23 -2.28
N ASP A 144 5.36 9.98 -3.07
CA ASP A 144 6.51 9.17 -2.66
C ASP A 144 7.32 9.85 -1.53
N ASP A 145 7.38 11.19 -1.52
CA ASP A 145 8.07 11.99 -0.50
C ASP A 145 7.24 12.12 0.81
N VAL A 146 5.90 12.24 0.70
CA VAL A 146 4.97 12.42 1.82
C VAL A 146 4.51 11.07 2.41
N THR A 147 4.49 10.02 1.60
CA THR A 147 4.12 8.66 2.00
C THR A 147 5.37 7.82 1.89
N PRO A 148 6.11 7.56 2.99
CA PRO A 148 7.27 6.68 2.94
C PRO A 148 6.83 5.35 2.32
N ALA A 149 7.35 5.05 1.14
CA ALA A 149 7.10 3.78 0.47
C ALA A 149 7.70 2.68 1.34
N TYR A 150 6.88 2.07 2.20
CA TYR A 150 7.22 0.85 2.94
C TYR A 150 7.28 -0.35 1.99
N GLY A 151 8.22 -0.30 1.04
CA GLY A 151 8.53 -1.36 0.06
C GLY A 151 9.86 -2.07 0.35
N GLY A 152 10.53 -1.74 1.45
CA GLY A 152 11.77 -2.39 1.89
C GLY A 152 11.50 -3.43 2.97
N LYS A 153 12.23 -4.56 2.94
CA LYS A 153 12.10 -5.69 3.87
C LYS A 153 12.40 -5.38 5.34
N ASN A 154 12.78 -4.14 5.68
CA ASN A 154 12.77 -3.62 7.03
C ASN A 154 12.35 -2.14 6.92
N PRO A 155 11.26 -1.69 7.57
CA PRO A 155 11.03 -0.27 7.74
C PRO A 155 12.26 0.34 8.43
N PRO A 156 12.72 1.54 8.03
CA PRO A 156 13.60 2.31 8.90
C PRO A 156 12.83 2.46 10.21
N ILE A 157 13.40 1.94 11.31
CA ILE A 157 12.81 2.09 12.64
C ILE A 157 12.65 3.59 12.83
N THR A 158 11.41 4.06 12.79
CA THR A 158 11.11 5.45 13.13
C THR A 158 11.50 5.66 14.59
N GLU A 159 11.89 6.88 14.99
CA GLU A 159 12.26 7.14 16.40
C GLU A 159 11.17 6.64 17.37
N HIS A 160 9.89 6.74 16.98
CA HIS A 160 8.75 6.20 17.71
C HIS A 160 8.76 4.66 17.87
N GLU A 161 9.15 3.91 16.83
CA GLU A 161 9.28 2.45 16.90
C GLU A 161 10.45 2.04 17.81
N GLU A 162 11.53 2.81 17.79
CA GLU A 162 12.68 2.58 18.68
C GLU A 162 12.26 2.76 20.15
N VAL A 163 11.54 3.84 20.45
CA VAL A 163 10.98 4.09 21.80
C VAL A 163 10.07 2.96 22.25
N MET A 164 9.20 2.45 21.37
CA MET A 164 8.31 1.31 21.69
C MET A 164 9.08 0.01 21.94
N VAL A 165 10.17 -0.24 21.21
CA VAL A 165 11.05 -1.39 21.44
C VAL A 165 11.77 -1.28 22.79
N HIS A 166 12.31 -0.11 23.14
CA HIS A 166 12.95 0.12 24.42
C HIS A 166 11.96 0.01 25.59
N PHE A 167 10.76 0.57 25.44
CA PHE A 167 9.69 0.46 26.42
C PHE A 167 9.27 -0.99 26.65
N GLY A 168 9.07 -1.78 25.59
CA GLY A 168 8.74 -3.20 25.70
C GLY A 168 9.86 -4.05 26.31
N ARG A 169 11.12 -3.67 26.12
CA ARG A 169 12.27 -4.31 26.80
C ARG A 169 12.29 -3.95 28.29
N TRP A 170 12.06 -2.68 28.61
CA TRP A 170 11.97 -2.20 29.99
C TRP A 170 10.85 -2.86 30.78
N LEU A 171 9.63 -2.99 30.22
CA LEU A 171 8.51 -3.68 30.85
C LEU A 171 8.80 -5.14 31.18
N ARG A 172 9.46 -5.87 30.26
CA ARG A 172 9.88 -7.25 30.49
C ARG A 172 10.94 -7.34 31.58
N ASN A 173 11.93 -6.45 31.54
CA ASN A 173 12.95 -6.36 32.58
C ASN A 173 12.35 -6.02 33.96
N LEU A 174 11.27 -5.24 34.02
CA LEU A 174 10.55 -4.98 35.28
C LEU A 174 9.77 -6.20 35.77
N ALA A 175 9.07 -6.89 34.86
CA ALA A 175 8.28 -8.08 35.19
C ALA A 175 9.14 -9.25 35.68
N ASP A 176 10.32 -9.42 35.08
CA ASP A 176 11.25 -10.51 35.39
C ASP A 176 12.18 -10.19 36.58
N ASN A 177 12.16 -8.96 37.10
CA ASN A 177 13.08 -8.53 38.15
C ASN A 177 12.49 -8.74 39.56
N PRO A 178 13.17 -9.51 40.44
CA PRO A 178 12.70 -9.80 41.80
C PRO A 178 12.67 -8.57 42.73
N ALA A 179 13.24 -7.44 42.30
CA ALA A 179 13.12 -6.15 42.97
C ALA A 179 11.72 -5.53 42.85
N PHE A 180 10.88 -5.99 41.92
CA PHE A 180 9.53 -5.47 41.73
C PHE A 180 8.50 -6.57 41.96
N GLN A 181 7.37 -6.21 42.58
CA GLN A 181 6.24 -7.08 42.82
C GLN A 181 5.00 -6.43 42.21
N LEU A 182 4.37 -7.12 41.28
CA LEU A 182 3.08 -6.72 40.73
C LEU A 182 1.98 -7.31 41.61
N ASP A 183 1.16 -6.46 42.23
CA ASP A 183 -0.09 -6.88 42.88
C ASP A 183 -1.31 -6.49 42.03
N GLU A 184 -2.52 -6.79 42.50
CA GLU A 184 -3.77 -6.49 41.78
C GLU A 184 -3.99 -4.99 41.47
N PHE A 185 -3.24 -4.08 42.11
CA PHE A 185 -3.46 -2.64 41.99
C PHE A 185 -2.27 -1.88 41.39
N ALA A 186 -1.03 -2.33 41.60
CA ALA A 186 0.16 -1.59 41.18
C ALA A 186 1.43 -2.46 41.11
N LEU A 187 2.42 -1.95 40.38
CA LEU A 187 3.81 -2.40 40.48
C LEU A 187 4.49 -1.74 41.69
N LYS A 188 4.91 -2.53 42.68
CA LYS A 188 5.55 -2.06 43.91
C LYS A 188 7.01 -2.50 43.97
N VAL A 189 7.83 -1.69 44.63
CA VAL A 189 9.22 -2.06 44.94
C VAL A 189 9.22 -3.06 46.09
N SER A 190 9.94 -4.17 45.93
CA SER A 190 10.01 -5.23 46.94
C SER A 190 10.89 -4.78 48.11
N ARG A 191 10.61 -5.31 49.31
CA ARG A 191 11.36 -5.01 50.55
C ARG A 191 12.85 -5.42 50.50
N ARG A 192 13.24 -6.21 49.50
CA ARG A 192 14.63 -6.69 49.30
C ARG A 192 15.42 -5.84 48.30
N THR A 193 14.83 -4.77 47.79
CA THR A 193 15.47 -3.92 46.78
C THR A 193 16.59 -3.10 47.40
N PRO A 194 17.84 -3.21 46.92
CA PRO A 194 18.93 -2.37 47.39
C PRO A 194 18.64 -0.88 47.15
N PRO A 195 19.04 0.00 48.08
CA PRO A 195 19.01 1.45 47.86
C PRO A 195 19.78 1.81 46.57
N GLY A 196 19.20 2.67 45.73
CA GLY A 196 19.81 3.11 44.46
C GLY A 196 19.48 2.24 43.25
N THR A 197 18.55 1.28 43.37
CA THR A 197 18.07 0.50 42.22
C THR A 197 17.39 1.42 41.20
N ARG A 198 17.91 1.42 39.97
CA ARG A 198 17.38 2.24 38.86
C ARG A 198 16.13 1.58 38.27
N ILE A 199 15.01 2.30 38.32
CA ILE A 199 13.71 1.82 37.81
C ILE A 199 13.63 2.04 36.31
N ILE A 200 13.96 3.24 35.82
CA ILE A 200 14.00 3.61 34.41
C ILE A 200 15.30 4.36 34.14
N ASP A 201 15.85 4.21 32.94
CA ASP A 201 16.99 5.01 32.51
C ASP A 201 16.54 6.41 32.03
N VAL A 202 17.43 7.39 32.16
CA VAL A 202 17.12 8.80 31.86
C VAL A 202 16.85 9.00 30.36
N GLU A 203 17.53 8.25 29.50
CA GLU A 203 17.38 8.36 28.05
C GLU A 203 15.98 7.89 27.62
N LEU A 204 15.53 6.73 28.11
CA LEU A 204 14.17 6.22 27.87
C LEU A 204 13.10 7.14 28.43
N LEU A 205 13.30 7.68 29.65
CA LEU A 205 12.36 8.62 30.25
C LEU A 205 12.22 9.90 29.40
N GLN A 206 13.32 10.48 28.95
CA GLN A 206 13.30 11.66 28.09
C GLN A 206 12.59 11.39 26.78
N LYS A 207 12.90 10.27 26.12
CA LYS A 207 12.23 9.88 24.86
C LYS A 207 10.71 9.68 25.05
N LEU A 208 10.27 9.09 26.17
CA LEU A 208 8.85 8.92 26.47
C LEU A 208 8.14 10.26 26.72
N LEU A 209 8.79 11.19 27.42
CA LEU A 209 8.23 12.53 27.65
C LEU A 209 8.05 13.29 26.34
N THR A 210 9.09 13.33 25.49
CA THR A 210 9.02 13.97 24.18
C THR A 210 7.91 13.35 23.31
N LEU A 211 7.80 12.02 23.29
CA LEU A 211 6.73 11.33 22.57
C LEU A 211 5.33 11.77 23.02
N THR A 212 5.11 11.91 24.33
CA THR A 212 3.81 12.35 24.86
C THR A 212 3.51 13.81 24.55
N GLU A 213 4.51 14.69 24.62
CA GLU A 213 4.38 16.11 24.30
C GLU A 213 4.03 16.32 22.82
N GLU A 214 4.71 15.60 21.92
CA GLU A 214 4.43 15.63 20.49
C GLU A 214 3.02 15.13 20.16
N PHE A 215 2.59 14.05 20.83
CA PHE A 215 1.24 13.51 20.65
C PHE A 215 0.16 14.51 21.10
N GLU A 216 0.34 15.14 22.26
CA GLU A 216 -0.56 16.18 22.75
C GLU A 216 -0.61 17.40 21.83
N ALA A 217 0.55 17.84 21.32
CA ALA A 217 0.65 18.94 20.37
C ALA A 217 -0.09 18.62 19.05
N ALA A 218 0.10 17.41 18.51
CA ALA A 218 -0.59 16.95 17.31
C ALA A 218 -2.11 16.86 17.51
N MET A 219 -2.57 16.41 18.69
CA MET A 219 -3.99 16.36 19.05
C MET A 219 -4.60 17.76 19.15
N LYS A 220 -3.92 18.71 19.81
CA LYS A 220 -4.37 20.12 19.88
C LYS A 220 -4.43 20.78 18.51
N ALA A 221 -3.41 20.55 17.65
CA ALA A 221 -3.40 21.08 16.30
C ALA A 221 -4.58 20.59 15.45
N ARG A 222 -4.99 19.32 15.61
CA ARG A 222 -6.17 18.76 14.94
C ARG A 222 -7.49 19.32 15.45
N GLN A 223 -7.57 19.68 16.73
CA GLN A 223 -8.77 20.32 17.31
C GLN A 223 -8.93 21.79 16.91
N VAL A 224 -7.84 22.49 16.58
CA VAL A 224 -7.88 23.88 16.14
C VAL A 224 -8.11 24.01 14.63
N ALA A 225 -7.79 22.97 13.86
CA ALA A 225 -7.93 22.95 12.39
C ALA A 225 -9.27 22.40 11.87
N GLY A 226 -10.17 21.93 12.76
CA GLY A 226 -11.52 21.45 12.44
C GLY A 226 -12.58 22.36 13.04
#